data_AF-B0XFG6-F1
#
_entry.id   AF-B0XFG6-F1
#
_cell.length_a   1.000
_cell.length_b   1.000
_cell.length_c   1.000
_cell.angle_alpha   90.00
_cell.angle_beta   90.00
_cell.angle_gamma   90.00
#
_symmetry.space_group_name_H-M   'P 1'
#
loop_
_entity.id
_entity.type
_entity.pdbx_description
1 polymer ?
#
loop_
_entity_poly.entity_id
_entity_poly.type
_entity_poly.pdbx_seq_one_letter_code
_entity_poly.pdbx_strand_id
1 'polypeptide(L)'
;MSTGTVNNVGQSIRVYYFVLRLFGFAPLPLLVTDDSGLQPSAARAATERAWSAAYTGGFVLLYSAIFVAYLTGESFTTSYESFLLSGAELTYCGLLFLNTLFHVLHAWTVRSKARTIVRDLGAVDGELARAGSPVNHQRQYDAIWTGLYLNVVTLSALGQLSAALIELNHGDGWTGKLFYLLVFVLATTVFAVDLLEGIVAVTLVVRRYEALQRLFGP
;
A
#
# COMPACT_ATOMS: atom_id res chain seq x y z
N MET A 1 -7.96 -2.85 -23.59
CA MET A 1 -8.32 -2.16 -22.33
C MET A 1 -9.11 -0.92 -22.71
N SER A 2 -10.41 -0.87 -22.41
CA SER A 2 -11.20 0.34 -22.66
C SER A 2 -10.64 1.45 -21.77
N THR A 3 -10.15 2.53 -22.38
CA THR A 3 -9.83 3.78 -21.70
C THR A 3 -11.15 4.47 -21.35
N GLY A 4 -11.86 3.91 -20.37
CA GLY A 4 -13.00 4.56 -19.76
C GLY A 4 -12.54 5.82 -19.05
N THR A 5 -13.22 6.94 -19.28
CA THR A 5 -12.96 8.20 -18.58
C THR A 5 -13.11 8.00 -17.07
N VAL A 6 -12.11 8.44 -16.30
CA VAL A 6 -12.15 8.39 -14.84
C VAL A 6 -13.03 9.52 -14.34
N ASN A 7 -14.19 9.18 -13.77
CA ASN A 7 -15.26 10.15 -13.48
C ASN A 7 -15.57 10.30 -11.99
N ASN A 8 -14.95 9.51 -11.12
CA ASN A 8 -15.15 9.62 -9.68
C ASN A 8 -13.89 9.29 -8.88
N VAL A 9 -13.91 9.67 -7.60
CA VAL A 9 -12.80 9.45 -6.68
C VAL A 9 -12.42 7.97 -6.54
N GLY A 10 -13.39 7.06 -6.46
CA GLY A 10 -13.15 5.62 -6.33
C GLY A 10 -12.40 5.03 -7.52
N GLN A 11 -12.75 5.45 -8.74
CA GLN A 11 -12.03 5.08 -9.96
C GLN A 11 -10.62 5.67 -9.97
N SER A 12 -10.46 6.92 -9.53
CA SER A 12 -9.14 7.59 -9.53
C SER A 12 -8.11 6.93 -8.60
N ILE A 13 -8.56 6.36 -7.46
CA ILE A 13 -7.67 5.68 -6.50
C ILE A 13 -7.61 4.16 -6.69
N ARG A 14 -8.27 3.61 -7.71
CA ARG A 14 -8.41 2.15 -7.91
C ARG A 14 -7.06 1.43 -7.98
N VAL A 15 -6.08 2.05 -8.62
CA VAL A 15 -4.75 1.48 -8.83
C VAL A 15 -3.98 1.40 -7.52
N TYR A 16 -4.02 2.48 -6.73
CA TYR A 16 -3.48 2.48 -5.36
C TYR A 16 -4.11 1.37 -4.52
N TYR A 17 -5.45 1.28 -4.54
CA TYR A 17 -6.17 0.25 -3.80
C TYR A 17 -5.79 -1.18 -4.22
N PHE A 18 -5.57 -1.39 -5.52
CA PHE A 18 -5.10 -2.67 -6.04
C PHE A 18 -3.70 -3.04 -5.50
N VAL A 19 -2.76 -2.08 -5.49
CA VAL A 19 -1.41 -2.27 -4.96
C VAL A 19 -1.46 -2.61 -3.47
N LEU A 20 -2.20 -1.84 -2.66
CA LEU A 20 -2.37 -2.14 -1.23
C LEU A 20 -2.92 -3.56 -1.01
N ARG A 21 -3.89 -3.97 -1.83
CA ARG A 21 -4.51 -5.30 -1.71
C ARG A 21 -3.59 -6.43 -2.12
N LEU A 22 -2.63 -6.20 -3.01
CA LEU A 22 -1.63 -7.20 -3.35
C LEU A 22 -0.73 -7.52 -2.16
N PHE A 23 -0.47 -6.53 -1.31
CA PHE A 23 0.48 -6.62 -0.20
C PHE A 23 -0.17 -6.67 1.19
N GLY A 24 -1.45 -7.01 1.30
CA GLY A 24 -2.09 -7.17 2.61
C GLY A 24 -2.56 -5.88 3.29
N PHE A 25 -2.27 -4.72 2.72
CA PHE A 25 -2.57 -3.39 3.27
C PHE A 25 -3.97 -2.88 2.91
N ALA A 26 -4.82 -3.70 2.29
CA ALA A 26 -6.22 -3.35 2.00
C ALA A 26 -7.15 -4.57 2.00
N PRO A 27 -7.72 -4.94 3.17
CA PRO A 27 -8.76 -5.96 3.22
C PRO A 27 -10.01 -5.58 2.40
N LEU A 28 -10.64 -6.59 1.79
CA LEU A 28 -11.85 -6.57 0.95
C LEU A 28 -13.01 -5.68 1.49
N PRO A 29 -13.88 -5.12 0.62
CA PRO A 29 -13.58 -4.15 -0.45
C PRO A 29 -14.00 -2.72 -0.03
N LEU A 30 -13.19 -1.70 -0.32
CA LEU A 30 -13.65 -0.29 -0.36
C LEU A 30 -14.55 -0.01 -1.58
N LEU A 31 -14.50 -0.87 -2.60
CA LEU A 31 -15.10 -0.70 -3.94
C LEU A 31 -16.33 -1.58 -4.17
N VAL A 32 -17.19 -1.74 -3.16
CA VAL A 32 -18.57 -2.18 -3.46
C VAL A 32 -19.32 -0.96 -3.97
N THR A 33 -19.27 -0.81 -5.30
CA THR A 33 -20.28 -0.18 -6.14
C THR A 33 -21.61 -0.90 -5.93
N ASP A 34 -22.27 -0.66 -4.81
CA ASP A 34 -23.73 -0.67 -4.82
C ASP A 34 -24.13 0.79 -5.00
N ASP A 35 -24.11 1.23 -6.26
CA ASP A 35 -24.76 2.47 -6.72
C ASP A 35 -26.29 2.47 -6.41
N SER A 36 -26.79 1.35 -5.89
CA SER A 36 -28.17 1.13 -5.46
C SER A 36 -28.53 1.83 -4.14
N GLY A 37 -27.55 2.34 -3.37
CA GLY A 37 -27.80 3.00 -2.08
C GLY A 37 -28.40 2.08 -1.00
N LEU A 38 -28.50 0.78 -1.26
CA LEU A 38 -29.06 -0.21 -0.35
C LEU A 38 -28.01 -0.61 0.68
N GLN A 39 -28.38 -0.54 1.96
CA GLN A 39 -27.53 -1.08 3.02
C GLN A 39 -27.30 -2.57 2.77
N PRO A 40 -26.03 -3.06 2.85
CA PRO A 40 -25.77 -4.48 2.73
C PRO A 40 -26.50 -5.23 3.85
N SER A 41 -27.13 -6.36 3.50
CA SER A 41 -27.83 -7.20 4.47
C SER A 41 -26.88 -7.63 5.61
N ALA A 42 -27.43 -7.89 6.80
CA ALA A 42 -26.63 -8.31 7.96
C ALA A 42 -25.77 -9.55 7.66
N ALA A 43 -26.29 -10.48 6.85
CA ALA A 43 -25.56 -11.66 6.38
C ALA A 43 -24.38 -11.29 5.47
N ARG A 44 -24.55 -10.36 4.52
CA ARG A 44 -23.47 -9.89 3.64
C ARG A 44 -22.38 -9.18 4.44
N ALA A 45 -22.77 -8.35 5.40
CA ALA A 45 -21.82 -7.65 6.27
C ALA A 45 -21.01 -8.61 7.16
N ALA A 46 -21.64 -9.67 7.67
CA ALA A 46 -20.96 -10.71 8.45
C ALA A 46 -19.95 -11.48 7.58
N THR A 47 -20.35 -11.88 6.37
CA THR A 47 -19.48 -12.57 5.40
C THR A 47 -18.30 -11.70 4.99
N GLU A 48 -18.52 -10.41 4.69
CA GLU A 48 -17.44 -9.47 4.38
C GLU A 48 -16.43 -9.37 5.54
N ARG A 49 -16.90 -9.24 6.78
CA ARG A 49 -16.00 -9.20 7.96
C ARG A 49 -15.18 -10.47 8.10
N ALA A 50 -15.79 -11.64 7.89
CA ALA A 50 -15.10 -12.92 7.98
C ALA A 50 -14.00 -13.04 6.91
N TRP A 51 -14.29 -12.69 5.66
CA TRP A 51 -13.30 -12.67 4.59
C TRP A 51 -12.20 -11.64 4.81
N SER A 52 -12.53 -10.44 5.28
CA SER A 52 -11.52 -9.44 5.64
C SER A 52 -10.60 -9.96 6.76
N ALA A 53 -11.16 -10.62 7.78
CA ALA A 53 -10.37 -11.18 8.88
C ALA A 53 -9.48 -12.35 8.41
N ALA A 54 -10.00 -13.25 7.59
CA ALA A 54 -9.22 -14.35 7.02
C ALA A 54 -8.08 -13.84 6.12
N TYR A 55 -8.35 -12.83 5.29
CA TYR A 55 -7.36 -12.16 4.46
C TYR A 55 -6.25 -11.54 5.31
N THR A 56 -6.61 -10.72 6.31
CA THR A 56 -5.65 -10.08 7.22
C THR A 56 -4.85 -11.11 8.00
N GLY A 57 -5.51 -12.13 8.56
CA GLY A 57 -4.85 -13.24 9.25
C GLY A 57 -3.86 -13.99 8.36
N GLY A 58 -4.21 -14.22 7.09
CA GLY A 58 -3.31 -14.83 6.11
C GLY A 58 -2.03 -14.03 5.88
N PHE A 59 -2.12 -12.71 5.74
CA PHE A 59 -0.95 -11.85 5.60
C PHE A 59 -0.13 -11.74 6.89
N VAL A 60 -0.77 -11.69 8.05
CA VAL A 60 -0.05 -11.73 9.35
C VAL A 60 0.75 -13.03 9.48
N LEU A 61 0.15 -14.17 9.14
CA LEU A 61 0.84 -15.46 9.15
C LEU A 61 1.96 -15.53 8.12
N LEU A 62 1.74 -15.03 6.90
CA LEU A 62 2.76 -14.97 5.86
C LEU A 62 3.98 -14.17 6.31
N TYR A 63 3.77 -12.94 6.79
CA TYR A 63 4.88 -12.10 7.26
C TYR A 63 5.56 -12.67 8.49
N SER A 64 4.79 -13.29 9.41
CA SER A 64 5.36 -13.97 10.58
C SER A 64 6.22 -15.18 10.17
N ALA A 65 5.78 -15.95 9.17
CA ALA A 65 6.55 -17.08 8.66
C ALA A 65 7.86 -16.62 8.00
N ILE A 66 7.83 -15.52 7.24
CA ILE A 66 9.04 -14.91 6.65
C ILE A 66 10.00 -14.46 7.76
N PHE A 67 9.49 -13.83 8.82
CA PHE A 67 10.32 -13.37 9.95
C PHE A 67 10.86 -14.51 10.82
N VAL A 68 10.08 -15.58 11.03
CA VAL A 68 10.61 -16.78 11.72
C VAL A 68 11.69 -17.44 10.88
N ALA A 69 11.47 -17.58 9.57
CA ALA A 69 12.47 -18.12 8.65
C ALA A 69 13.78 -17.29 8.66
N TYR A 70 13.69 -15.97 8.84
CA TYR A 70 14.85 -15.10 9.08
C TYR A 70 15.62 -15.50 10.33
N LEU A 71 14.94 -15.55 11.48
CA LEU A 71 15.57 -15.83 12.77
C LEU A 71 16.20 -17.22 12.83
N THR A 72 15.64 -18.19 12.10
CA THR A 72 16.09 -19.58 12.10
C THR A 72 17.05 -19.92 10.97
N GLY A 73 17.30 -19.01 10.03
CA GLY A 73 18.20 -19.26 8.90
C GLY A 73 19.65 -19.39 9.37
N GLU A 74 20.33 -20.49 9.00
CA GLU A 74 21.74 -20.78 9.35
C GLU A 74 22.72 -19.64 8.97
N SER A 75 22.30 -18.76 8.06
CA SER A 75 23.02 -17.58 7.59
C SER A 75 23.18 -16.50 8.68
N PHE A 76 22.20 -16.32 9.58
CA PHE A 76 22.26 -15.23 10.57
C PHE A 76 23.37 -15.46 11.60
N THR A 77 23.66 -16.72 11.92
CA THR A 77 24.72 -17.11 12.88
C THR A 77 26.14 -17.10 12.30
N THR A 78 26.30 -16.99 10.98
CA THR A 78 27.61 -17.20 10.31
C THR A 78 28.01 -16.10 9.32
N SER A 79 27.12 -15.16 8.96
CA SER A 79 27.37 -14.22 7.83
C SER A 79 28.08 -12.92 8.22
N TYR A 80 28.33 -12.65 9.50
CA TYR A 80 28.93 -11.40 9.95
C TYR A 80 30.11 -11.64 10.88
N GLU A 81 31.26 -11.07 10.52
CA GLU A 81 32.45 -11.04 11.39
C GLU A 81 32.30 -10.07 12.58
N SER A 82 31.33 -9.12 12.51
CA SER A 82 31.12 -8.08 13.52
C SER A 82 29.76 -8.19 14.22
N PHE A 83 29.79 -8.42 15.54
CA PHE A 83 28.62 -8.48 16.42
C PHE A 83 27.74 -7.21 16.37
N LEU A 84 28.36 -6.03 16.25
CA LEU A 84 27.63 -4.75 16.20
C LEU A 84 26.78 -4.64 14.94
N LEU A 85 27.30 -5.11 13.80
CA LEU A 85 26.59 -5.04 12.53
C LEU A 85 25.40 -6.01 12.50
N SER A 86 25.57 -7.23 13.02
CA SER A 86 24.48 -8.20 13.15
C SER A 86 23.37 -7.71 14.09
N GLY A 87 23.73 -7.09 15.21
CA GLY A 87 22.76 -6.53 16.16
C GLY A 87 21.94 -5.38 15.56
N ALA A 88 22.59 -4.49 14.79
CA ALA A 88 21.92 -3.40 14.10
C ALA A 88 20.96 -3.90 13.01
N GLU A 89 21.38 -4.89 12.21
CA GLU A 89 20.55 -5.47 11.16
C GLU A 89 19.32 -6.21 11.73
N LEU A 90 19.51 -7.00 12.80
CA LEU A 90 18.40 -7.67 13.49
C LEU A 90 17.37 -6.68 14.03
N THR A 91 17.86 -5.59 14.62
CA THR A 91 17.01 -4.52 15.14
C THR A 91 16.23 -3.86 13.99
N TYR A 92 16.91 -3.55 12.89
CA TYR A 92 16.28 -2.97 11.71
C TYR A 92 15.21 -3.89 11.11
N CYS A 93 15.53 -5.17 10.89
CA CYS A 93 14.61 -6.16 10.34
C CYS A 93 13.42 -6.40 11.28
N GLY A 94 13.66 -6.45 12.60
CA GLY A 94 12.61 -6.57 13.61
C GLY A 94 11.66 -5.36 13.61
N LEU A 95 12.20 -4.14 13.54
CA LEU A 95 11.38 -2.92 13.43
C LEU A 95 10.59 -2.89 12.12
N LEU A 96 11.19 -3.28 11.00
CA LEU A 96 10.51 -3.36 9.71
C LEU A 96 9.35 -4.37 9.75
N PHE A 97 9.57 -5.53 10.36
CA PHE A 97 8.54 -6.54 10.55
C PHE A 97 7.38 -6.02 11.41
N LEU A 98 7.69 -5.40 12.55
CA LEU A 98 6.68 -4.78 13.42
C LEU A 98 5.90 -3.69 12.69
N ASN A 99 6.58 -2.85 11.92
CA ASN A 99 5.95 -1.82 11.11
C ASN A 99 5.00 -2.45 10.08
N THR A 100 5.45 -3.48 9.36
CA THR A 100 4.63 -4.20 8.36
C THR A 100 3.36 -4.77 9.00
N LEU A 101 3.48 -5.45 10.15
CA LEU A 101 2.34 -5.98 10.87
C LEU A 101 1.40 -4.87 11.34
N PHE A 102 1.95 -3.77 11.84
CA PHE A 102 1.18 -2.59 12.21
C PHE A 102 0.35 -2.08 11.03
N HIS A 103 0.94 -1.91 9.84
CA HIS A 103 0.21 -1.46 8.65
C HIS A 103 -0.91 -2.42 8.24
N VAL A 104 -0.65 -3.75 8.24
CA VAL A 104 -1.66 -4.77 7.90
C VAL A 104 -2.84 -4.73 8.88
N LEU A 105 -2.56 -4.66 10.18
CA LEU A 105 -3.58 -4.59 11.22
C LEU A 105 -4.31 -3.25 11.20
N HIS A 106 -3.58 -2.15 11.07
CA HIS A 106 -4.12 -0.80 11.00
C HIS A 106 -5.08 -0.68 9.81
N ALA A 107 -4.68 -1.10 8.62
CA ALA A 107 -5.53 -1.14 7.42
C ALA A 107 -6.83 -1.91 7.65
N TRP A 108 -6.77 -3.04 8.36
CA TRP A 108 -7.95 -3.77 8.77
C TRP A 108 -8.82 -2.94 9.72
N THR A 109 -8.26 -2.32 10.76
CA THR A 109 -9.04 -1.51 11.71
C THR A 109 -9.71 -0.30 11.09
N VAL A 110 -9.05 0.41 10.15
CA VAL A 110 -9.57 1.66 9.57
C VAL A 110 -10.40 1.45 8.30
N ARG A 111 -10.58 0.21 7.83
CA ARG A 111 -11.28 -0.10 6.55
C ARG A 111 -12.65 0.57 6.40
N SER A 112 -13.44 0.63 7.48
CA SER A 112 -14.77 1.26 7.48
C SER A 112 -14.70 2.78 7.39
N LYS A 113 -13.74 3.39 8.11
CA LYS A 113 -13.48 4.84 8.06
C LYS A 113 -12.99 5.23 6.68
N ALA A 114 -12.05 4.49 6.09
CA ALA A 114 -11.56 4.72 4.74
C ALA A 114 -12.70 4.69 3.71
N ARG A 115 -13.60 3.70 3.79
CA ARG A 115 -14.79 3.62 2.91
C ARG A 115 -15.70 4.85 3.07
N THR A 116 -15.89 5.30 4.31
CA THR A 116 -16.72 6.49 4.61
C THR A 116 -16.08 7.75 4.02
N ILE A 117 -14.77 7.94 4.20
CA ILE A 117 -14.03 9.07 3.63
C ILE A 117 -14.18 9.12 2.10
N VAL A 118 -13.97 8.00 1.41
CA VAL A 118 -14.10 7.96 -0.07
C VAL A 118 -15.52 8.31 -0.52
N ARG A 119 -16.54 7.83 0.20
CA ARG A 119 -17.94 8.16 -0.08
C ARG A 119 -18.23 9.65 0.14
N ASP A 120 -17.80 10.18 1.28
CA ASP A 120 -18.06 11.58 1.65
C ASP A 120 -17.32 12.54 0.70
N LEU A 121 -16.10 12.19 0.27
CA LEU A 121 -15.39 12.89 -0.80
C LEU A 121 -16.17 12.88 -2.11
N GLY A 122 -16.76 11.74 -2.49
CA GLY A 122 -17.62 11.66 -3.67
C GLY A 122 -18.87 12.54 -3.59
N ALA A 123 -19.45 12.69 -2.40
CA ALA A 123 -20.58 13.60 -2.18
C ALA A 123 -20.15 15.07 -2.36
N VAL A 124 -19.01 15.46 -1.78
CA VAL A 124 -18.42 16.80 -1.96
C VAL A 124 -18.10 17.07 -3.44
N ASP A 125 -17.51 16.10 -4.14
CA ASP A 125 -17.21 16.23 -5.58
C ASP A 125 -18.50 16.44 -6.40
N GLY A 126 -19.60 15.79 -6.02
CA GLY A 126 -20.91 15.98 -6.63
C GLY A 126 -21.52 17.37 -6.37
N GLU A 127 -21.33 17.93 -5.18
CA GLU A 127 -21.74 19.31 -4.87
C GLU A 127 -20.90 20.34 -5.64
N LEU A 128 -19.58 20.14 -5.70
CA LEU A 128 -18.67 20.98 -6.49
C LEU A 128 -19.02 20.96 -7.98
N ALA A 129 -19.35 19.79 -8.53
CA ALA A 129 -19.81 19.66 -9.90
C ALA A 129 -21.13 20.40 -10.15
N ARG A 130 -22.11 20.29 -9.23
CA ARG A 130 -23.37 21.06 -9.31
C ARG A 130 -23.16 22.57 -9.19
N ALA A 131 -22.15 23.01 -8.44
CA ALA A 131 -21.75 24.40 -8.34
C ALA A 131 -20.98 24.91 -9.58
N GLY A 132 -20.71 24.05 -10.57
CA GLY A 132 -20.03 24.42 -11.82
C GLY A 132 -18.50 24.27 -11.81
N SER A 133 -17.92 23.69 -10.75
CA SER A 133 -16.48 23.42 -10.67
C SER A 133 -16.20 21.93 -10.42
N PRO A 134 -16.37 21.07 -11.45
CA PRO A 134 -16.10 19.66 -11.30
C PRO A 134 -14.62 19.39 -10.98
N VAL A 135 -14.39 18.39 -10.14
CA VAL A 135 -13.05 17.89 -9.81
C VAL A 135 -12.52 17.07 -11.00
N ASN A 136 -11.26 17.30 -11.38
CA ASN A 136 -10.64 16.54 -12.47
C ASN A 136 -10.06 15.22 -11.95
N HIS A 137 -10.88 14.17 -11.98
CA HIS A 137 -10.50 12.83 -11.52
C HIS A 137 -9.47 12.13 -12.42
N GLN A 138 -9.44 12.45 -13.72
CA GLN A 138 -8.43 11.94 -14.64
C GLN A 138 -7.03 12.43 -14.24
N ARG A 139 -6.88 13.72 -13.96
CA ARG A 139 -5.61 14.30 -13.52
C ARG A 139 -5.15 13.77 -12.16
N GLN A 140 -6.09 13.34 -11.31
CA GLN A 140 -5.76 12.65 -10.06
C GLN A 140 -5.24 11.22 -10.34
N TYR A 141 -5.95 10.48 -11.18
CA TYR A 141 -5.55 9.13 -11.60
C TYR A 141 -4.17 9.10 -12.25
N ASP A 142 -3.90 10.06 -13.15
CA ASP A 142 -2.61 10.16 -13.84
C ASP A 142 -1.47 10.45 -12.84
N ALA A 143 -1.68 11.33 -11.86
CA ALA A 143 -0.70 11.62 -10.82
C ALA A 143 -0.39 10.39 -9.94
N ILE A 144 -1.41 9.58 -9.61
CA ILE A 144 -1.24 8.33 -8.87
C ILE A 144 -0.45 7.32 -9.71
N TRP A 145 -0.72 7.22 -11.01
CA TRP A 145 0.07 6.37 -11.91
C TRP A 145 1.51 6.82 -12.05
N THR A 146 1.75 8.13 -12.18
CA THR A 146 3.11 8.67 -12.22
C THR A 146 3.85 8.33 -10.93
N GLY A 147 3.21 8.51 -9.77
CA GLY A 147 3.75 8.12 -8.48
C GLY A 147 4.11 6.64 -8.40
N LEU A 148 3.20 5.77 -8.84
CA LEU A 148 3.43 4.34 -8.89
C LEU A 148 4.59 3.97 -9.83
N TYR A 149 4.64 4.57 -11.02
CA TYR A 149 5.72 4.35 -11.99
C TYR A 149 7.08 4.75 -11.41
N LEU A 150 7.17 5.92 -10.78
CA LEU A 150 8.39 6.38 -10.11
C LEU A 150 8.81 5.41 -9.00
N ASN A 151 7.87 4.95 -8.18
CA ASN A 151 8.14 3.92 -7.17
C ASN A 151 8.73 2.65 -7.80
N VAL A 152 8.11 2.11 -8.85
CA VAL A 152 8.60 0.89 -9.53
C VAL A 152 10.02 1.08 -10.07
N VAL A 153 10.30 2.22 -10.72
CA VAL A 153 11.63 2.53 -11.25
C VAL A 153 12.66 2.64 -10.13
N THR A 154 12.35 3.40 -9.08
CA THR A 154 13.24 3.58 -7.92
C THR A 154 13.52 2.26 -7.21
N LEU A 155 12.48 1.45 -6.96
CA LEU A 155 12.66 0.14 -6.33
C LEU A 155 13.46 -0.82 -7.20
N SER A 156 13.28 -0.80 -8.52
CA SER A 156 14.05 -1.63 -9.44
C SER A 156 15.54 -1.26 -9.40
N ALA A 157 15.86 0.03 -9.39
CA ALA A 157 17.23 0.52 -9.27
C ALA A 157 17.87 0.12 -7.92
N LEU A 158 17.14 0.30 -6.82
CA LEU A 158 17.59 -0.11 -5.49
C LEU A 158 17.77 -1.64 -5.40
N GLY A 159 16.93 -2.41 -6.08
CA GLY A 159 17.01 -3.86 -6.14
C GLY A 159 18.25 -4.35 -6.87
N GLN A 160 18.61 -3.72 -8.00
CA GLN A 160 19.85 -4.02 -8.71
C GLN A 160 21.08 -3.67 -7.87
N LEU A 161 21.07 -2.52 -7.18
CA LEU A 161 22.15 -2.13 -6.28
C LEU A 161 22.30 -3.12 -5.13
N SER A 162 21.19 -3.54 -4.54
CA SER A 162 21.19 -4.50 -3.42
C SER A 162 21.64 -5.88 -3.86
N ALA A 163 21.22 -6.36 -5.03
CA ALA A 163 21.69 -7.61 -5.60
C ALA A 163 23.22 -7.59 -5.85
N ALA A 164 23.75 -6.50 -6.40
CA ALA A 164 25.18 -6.32 -6.60
C ALA A 164 25.93 -6.32 -5.25
N LEU A 165 25.41 -5.64 -4.22
CA LEU A 165 26.00 -5.63 -2.88
C LEU A 165 25.96 -7.00 -2.20
N ILE A 166 24.89 -7.77 -2.41
CA ILE A 166 24.77 -9.15 -1.92
C ILE A 166 25.80 -10.05 -2.63
N GLU A 167 25.98 -9.92 -3.94
CA GLU A 167 27.00 -10.67 -4.68
C GLU A 167 28.43 -10.33 -4.23
N LEU A 168 28.68 -9.08 -3.85
CA LEU A 168 29.99 -8.62 -3.40
C LEU A 168 30.31 -9.03 -1.95
N ASN A 169 29.31 -9.12 -1.07
CA ASN A 169 29.52 -9.29 0.37
C ASN A 169 29.11 -10.66 0.93
N HIS A 170 28.28 -11.42 0.22
CA HIS A 170 27.78 -12.72 0.70
C HIS A 170 28.22 -13.83 -0.27
N GLY A 171 28.99 -14.79 0.24
CA GLY A 171 29.53 -15.93 -0.52
C GLY A 171 28.47 -16.81 -1.20
N ASP A 172 28.89 -17.91 -1.83
CA ASP A 172 28.11 -18.72 -2.80
C ASP A 172 26.79 -19.37 -2.29
N GLY A 173 26.39 -19.17 -1.04
CA GLY A 173 25.16 -19.73 -0.46
C GLY A 173 23.87 -19.09 -1.00
N TRP A 174 23.13 -19.81 -1.84
CA TRP A 174 21.83 -19.40 -2.39
C TRP A 174 20.79 -19.03 -1.31
N THR A 175 20.79 -19.73 -0.17
CA THR A 175 19.80 -19.52 0.90
C THR A 175 19.91 -18.14 1.54
N GLY A 176 21.12 -17.67 1.81
CA GLY A 176 21.37 -16.31 2.30
C GLY A 176 20.96 -15.26 1.27
N LYS A 177 21.35 -15.43 0.00
CA LYS A 177 21.01 -14.48 -1.08
C LYS A 177 19.49 -14.34 -1.29
N LEU A 178 18.78 -15.47 -1.35
CA LEU A 178 17.32 -15.49 -1.45
C LEU A 178 16.66 -14.82 -0.24
N PHE A 179 17.23 -15.02 0.94
CA PHE A 179 16.75 -14.45 2.18
C PHE A 179 16.87 -12.92 2.22
N TYR A 180 18.06 -12.36 1.91
CA TYR A 180 18.26 -10.91 1.83
C TYR A 180 17.36 -10.27 0.77
N LEU A 181 17.14 -10.95 -0.36
CA LEU A 181 16.21 -10.51 -1.38
C LEU A 181 14.78 -10.37 -0.83
N LEU A 182 14.30 -11.33 -0.01
CA LEU A 182 12.97 -11.27 0.58
C LEU A 182 12.81 -10.11 1.57
N VAL A 183 13.81 -9.89 2.44
CA VAL A 183 13.80 -8.74 3.37
C VAL A 183 13.84 -7.42 2.61
N PHE A 184 14.69 -7.34 1.58
CA PHE A 184 14.76 -6.17 0.72
C PHE A 184 13.43 -5.89 0.01
N VAL A 185 12.80 -6.92 -0.57
CA VAL A 185 11.47 -6.80 -1.20
C VAL A 185 10.43 -6.35 -0.19
N LEU A 186 10.45 -6.87 1.04
CA LEU A 186 9.53 -6.45 2.09
C LEU A 186 9.74 -4.97 2.46
N ALA A 187 10.99 -4.57 2.71
CA ALA A 187 11.36 -3.21 3.08
C ALA A 187 10.94 -2.19 2.02
N THR A 188 11.30 -2.49 0.77
CA THR A 188 11.00 -1.64 -0.38
C THR A 188 9.51 -1.55 -0.67
N THR A 189 8.78 -2.65 -0.49
CA THR A 189 7.32 -2.66 -0.64
C THR A 189 6.64 -1.74 0.37
N VAL A 190 7.01 -1.84 1.65
CA VAL A 190 6.44 -1.00 2.72
C VAL A 190 6.72 0.47 2.42
N PHE A 191 7.98 0.81 2.11
CA PHE A 191 8.36 2.18 1.76
C PHE A 191 7.59 2.72 0.54
N ALA A 192 7.46 1.93 -0.53
CA ALA A 192 6.74 2.35 -1.73
C ALA A 192 5.23 2.54 -1.48
N VAL A 193 4.65 1.72 -0.60
CA VAL A 193 3.26 1.87 -0.16
C VAL A 193 3.06 3.18 0.59
N ASP A 194 3.94 3.51 1.54
CA ASP A 194 3.88 4.76 2.30
C ASP A 194 4.02 5.98 1.38
N LEU A 195 4.96 5.93 0.43
CA LEU A 195 5.15 7.02 -0.54
C LEU A 195 3.90 7.19 -1.42
N LEU A 196 3.32 6.08 -1.88
CA LEU A 196 2.11 6.11 -2.70
C LEU A 196 0.89 6.62 -1.91
N GLU A 197 0.78 6.27 -0.63
CA GLU A 197 -0.25 6.80 0.27
C GLU A 197 -0.12 8.33 0.40
N GLY A 198 1.10 8.84 0.58
CA GLY A 198 1.37 10.27 0.60
C GLY A 198 0.94 10.97 -0.69
N ILE A 199 1.26 10.40 -1.86
CA ILE A 199 0.83 10.94 -3.17
C ILE A 199 -0.70 10.96 -3.27
N VAL A 200 -1.37 9.88 -2.88
CA VAL A 200 -2.84 9.81 -2.92
C VAL A 200 -3.46 10.85 -2.00
N ALA A 201 -2.98 10.98 -0.75
CA ALA A 201 -3.48 11.96 0.20
C ALA A 201 -3.32 13.40 -0.31
N VAL A 202 -2.13 13.76 -0.80
CA VAL A 202 -1.86 15.10 -1.34
C VAL A 202 -2.73 15.37 -2.56
N THR A 203 -2.81 14.44 -3.52
CA THR A 203 -3.59 14.64 -4.74
C THR A 203 -5.09 14.73 -4.45
N LEU A 204 -5.62 14.00 -3.47
CA LEU A 204 -7.01 14.12 -3.04
C LEU A 204 -7.32 15.53 -2.51
N VAL A 205 -6.43 16.11 -1.70
CA VAL A 205 -6.62 17.45 -1.13
C VAL A 205 -6.45 18.53 -2.20
N VAL A 206 -5.36 18.49 -2.97
CA VAL A 206 -5.02 19.52 -3.96
C VAL A 206 -6.10 19.66 -5.02
N ARG A 207 -6.64 18.55 -5.53
CA ARG A 207 -7.65 18.60 -6.62
C ARG A 207 -8.98 19.24 -6.18
N ARG A 208 -9.35 19.08 -4.91
CA ARG A 208 -10.54 19.69 -4.32
C ARG A 208 -10.30 21.15 -3.95
N TYR A 209 -9.11 21.46 -3.46
CA TYR A 209 -8.68 22.84 -3.28
C TYR A 209 -8.69 23.62 -4.60
N GLU A 210 -8.14 23.07 -5.69
CA GLU A 210 -8.21 23.66 -7.04
C GLU A 210 -9.66 23.85 -7.52
N ALA A 211 -10.59 22.97 -7.15
CA ALA A 211 -12.00 23.12 -7.48
C ALA A 211 -12.68 24.24 -6.67
N LEU A 212 -12.39 24.33 -5.38
CA LEU A 212 -12.87 25.41 -4.50
C LEU A 212 -12.32 26.77 -4.93
N GLN A 213 -11.03 26.83 -5.28
CA GLN A 213 -10.40 28.06 -5.77
C GLN A 213 -11.02 28.55 -7.08
N ARG A 214 -11.49 27.66 -7.95
CA ARG A 214 -12.25 28.04 -9.16
C ARG A 214 -13.63 28.63 -8.85
N LEU A 215 -14.23 28.30 -7.70
CA LEU A 215 -15.56 28.81 -7.29
C LEU A 215 -15.49 30.09 -6.47
N PHE A 216 -14.52 30.18 -5.56
CA PHE A 216 -14.45 31.23 -4.53
C PHE A 216 -13.12 31.98 -4.53
N GLY A 217 -12.20 31.62 -5.42
CA GLY A 217 -10.94 32.34 -5.55
C GLY A 217 -11.17 33.79 -5.99
N PRO A 218 -10.24 34.70 -5.64
CA PRO A 218 -10.25 36.07 -6.11
C PRO A 218 -10.18 36.16 -7.64
#